data_AF-A0A966PRM1-F1
#
_entry.id   AF-A0A966PRM1-F1
#
_cell.length_a   1.000
_cell.length_b   1.000
_cell.length_c   1.000
_cell.angle_alpha   90.00
_cell.angle_beta   90.00
_cell.angle_gamma   90.00
#
_symmetry.space_group_name_H-M   'P 1'
#
loop_
_entity.id
_entity.type
_entity.pdbx_description
1 polymer ?
#
loop_
_entity_poly.entity_id
_entity_poly.type
_entity_poly.pdbx_seq_one_letter_code
_entity_poly.pdbx_strand_id
1 'polypeptide(L)'
;MAAPTSRTLSESASKDLLRSFGLPMADEREVTDAAGAVVAAAELGFPVVAKLCGDAIAHKTERGLVRLKLGSEDAVRQAAAEL
;
A
#
# COMPACT_ATOMS: atom_id res chain seq x y z
N MET A 1 -2.56 33.52 -15.23
CA MET A 1 -3.22 32.78 -14.13
C MET A 1 -2.33 31.59 -13.80
N ALA A 2 -1.83 31.49 -12.56
CA ALA A 2 -1.07 30.32 -12.13
C ALA A 2 -2.00 29.08 -12.14
N ALA A 3 -1.55 27.99 -12.73
CA ALA A 3 -2.28 26.72 -12.66
C ALA A 3 -2.46 26.33 -11.18
N PRO A 4 -3.63 25.78 -10.78
CA PRO A 4 -3.80 25.30 -9.41
C PRO A 4 -2.70 24.26 -9.13
N THR A 5 -1.94 24.47 -8.05
CA THR A 5 -0.92 23.52 -7.58
C THR A 5 -1.60 22.34 -6.91
N SER A 6 -2.25 21.51 -7.71
CA SER A 6 -2.83 20.24 -7.28
C SER A 6 -1.69 19.27 -7.00
N ARG A 7 -1.51 18.91 -5.72
CA ARG A 7 -0.59 17.85 -5.29
C ARG A 7 -1.35 16.53 -5.18
N THR A 8 -0.82 15.48 -5.80
CA THR A 8 -1.27 14.11 -5.57
C THR A 8 -0.73 13.61 -4.22
N LEU A 9 -1.61 13.09 -3.38
CA LEU A 9 -1.24 12.46 -2.12
C LEU A 9 -0.87 10.99 -2.35
N SER A 10 -0.02 10.45 -1.49
CA SER A 10 0.15 9.00 -1.38
C SER A 10 -1.18 8.32 -1.05
N GLU A 11 -1.21 7.00 -1.22
CA GLU A 11 -2.40 6.22 -0.88
C GLU A 11 -2.69 6.25 0.63
N SER A 12 -1.65 6.14 1.46
CA SER A 12 -1.77 6.22 2.92
C SER A 12 -2.33 7.59 3.35
N ALA A 13 -1.74 8.68 2.85
CA ALA A 13 -2.21 10.03 3.16
C ALA A 13 -3.64 10.29 2.65
N SER A 14 -3.99 9.75 1.48
CA SER A 14 -5.36 9.83 0.95
C SER A 14 -6.35 9.08 1.85
N LYS A 15 -6.00 7.90 2.35
CA LYS A 15 -6.85 7.13 3.25
C LYS A 15 -6.99 7.76 4.61
N ASP A 16 -5.92 8.29 5.19
CA ASP A 16 -5.97 9.00 6.46
C ASP A 16 -6.89 10.22 6.40
N LEU A 17 -6.81 10.97 5.29
CA LEU A 17 -7.75 12.06 5.02
C LEU A 17 -9.20 11.54 5.00
N LEU A 18 -9.47 10.47 4.25
CA LEU A 18 -10.83 9.92 4.15
C LEU A 18 -11.34 9.32 5.48
N ARG A 19 -10.47 8.67 6.28
CA ARG A 19 -10.80 8.20 7.64
C ARG A 19 -11.22 9.35 8.55
N SER A 20 -10.59 10.52 8.41
CA SER A 20 -10.96 11.71 9.19
C SER A 20 -12.40 12.20 8.91
N PHE A 21 -12.95 11.85 7.75
CA PHE A 21 -14.35 12.07 7.39
C PHE A 21 -15.29 10.92 7.80
N GLY A 22 -14.80 9.92 8.54
CA GLY A 22 -15.59 8.80 9.03
C GLY A 22 -15.83 7.69 7.99
N LEU A 23 -15.10 7.71 6.87
CA LEU A 23 -15.21 6.64 5.87
C LEU A 23 -14.49 5.38 6.35
N PRO A 24 -15.14 4.21 6.33
CA PRO A 24 -14.49 2.96 6.71
C PRO A 24 -13.42 2.60 5.68
N MET A 25 -12.26 2.17 6.18
CA MET A 25 -11.13 1.72 5.37
C MET A 25 -10.72 0.33 5.82
N ALA A 26 -10.17 -0.46 4.90
CA ALA A 26 -9.51 -1.71 5.26
C ALA A 26 -8.29 -1.43 6.14
N ASP A 27 -8.03 -2.33 7.08
CA ASP A 27 -6.80 -2.30 7.86
C ASP A 27 -5.59 -2.53 6.96
N GLU A 28 -4.54 -1.76 7.19
CA GLU A 28 -3.31 -1.81 6.42
C GLU A 28 -2.12 -1.43 7.29
N ARG A 29 -0.91 -1.69 6.79
CA ARG A 29 0.35 -1.20 7.36
C ARG A 29 1.21 -0.68 6.22
N GLU A 30 1.82 0.48 6.41
CA GLU A 30 2.90 0.96 5.56
C GLU A 30 4.23 0.46 6.14
N VAL A 31 5.05 -0.12 5.29
CA VAL A 31 6.33 -0.75 5.66
C VAL A 31 7.38 -0.36 4.63
N THR A 32 8.64 -0.31 5.04
CA THR A 32 9.76 0.15 4.22
C THR A 32 10.66 -0.99 3.72
N ASP A 33 10.44 -2.21 4.20
CA ASP A 33 11.24 -3.37 3.82
C ASP A 33 10.43 -4.69 3.87
N ALA A 34 11.01 -5.73 3.30
CA ALA A 34 10.38 -7.06 3.20
C ALA A 34 10.18 -7.74 4.56
N ALA A 35 11.03 -7.45 5.55
CA ALA A 35 10.87 -8.03 6.89
C ALA A 35 9.65 -7.44 7.59
N GLY A 36 9.49 -6.12 7.55
CA GLY A 36 8.31 -5.41 8.03
C GLY A 36 7.04 -5.86 7.32
N ALA A 37 7.10 -6.10 6.00
CA ALA A 37 5.96 -6.62 5.24
C ALA A 37 5.47 -7.98 5.75
N VAL A 38 6.38 -8.88 6.10
CA VAL A 38 6.03 -10.20 6.66
C VAL A 38 5.36 -10.06 8.03
N VAL A 39 5.95 -9.24 8.92
CA VAL A 39 5.37 -9.01 10.26
C VAL A 39 3.98 -8.39 10.14
N ALA A 40 3.83 -7.36 9.32
CA ALA A 40 2.55 -6.71 9.08
C ALA A 40 1.50 -7.66 8.51
N ALA A 41 1.88 -8.55 7.59
CA ALA A 41 0.97 -9.54 7.03
C ALA A 41 0.50 -10.56 8.06
N ALA A 42 1.39 -11.00 8.96
CA ALA A 42 1.03 -11.89 10.07
C ALA A 42 0.06 -11.23 11.05
N GLU A 43 0.22 -9.93 11.34
CA GLU A 43 -0.71 -9.17 12.18
C GLU A 43 -2.07 -8.93 11.53
N LEU A 44 -2.09 -8.63 10.22
CA LEU A 44 -3.32 -8.40 9.46
C LEU A 44 -4.11 -9.69 9.18
N GLY A 45 -3.40 -10.82 9.11
CA GLY A 45 -3.95 -12.10 8.71
C GLY A 45 -4.00 -12.28 7.18
N PHE A 46 -3.90 -13.53 6.74
CA PHE A 46 -3.87 -13.90 5.33
C PHE A 46 -5.28 -14.21 4.77
N PRO A 47 -5.52 -14.03 3.46
CA PRO A 47 -4.58 -13.50 2.45
C PRO A 47 -4.48 -11.97 2.45
N VAL A 48 -3.29 -11.45 2.14
CA VAL A 48 -3.03 -10.01 2.03
C VAL A 48 -2.75 -9.56 0.58
N VAL A 49 -2.73 -8.24 0.39
CA VAL A 49 -2.29 -7.56 -0.82
C VAL A 49 -1.08 -6.69 -0.48
N ALA A 50 0.00 -6.80 -1.24
CA ALA A 50 1.15 -5.91 -1.14
C ALA A 50 1.17 -4.94 -2.33
N LYS A 51 1.50 -3.67 -2.09
CA LYS A 51 1.60 -2.65 -3.13
C LYS A 51 2.53 -1.52 -2.72
N LEU A 52 3.29 -0.98 -3.68
CA LEU A 52 4.12 0.21 -3.39
C LEU A 52 3.24 1.41 -3.05
N CYS A 53 3.70 2.22 -2.10
CA CYS A 53 3.06 3.47 -1.70
C CYS A 53 4.04 4.64 -1.90
N GLY A 54 3.58 5.71 -2.54
CA GLY A 54 4.37 6.93 -2.72
C GLY A 54 3.63 7.97 -3.52
N ASP A 55 3.92 9.26 -3.26
CA ASP A 55 3.25 10.41 -3.89
C ASP A 55 3.40 10.43 -5.43
N ALA A 56 4.49 9.89 -5.96
CA ALA A 56 4.78 9.79 -7.39
C ALA A 56 4.31 8.47 -8.03
N ILE A 57 3.68 7.58 -7.26
CA ILE A 57 3.30 6.22 -7.71
C ILE A 57 1.78 6.16 -7.95
N ALA A 58 1.33 6.82 -9.01
CA ALA A 58 0.01 6.60 -9.60
C ALA A 58 0.05 5.40 -10.57
N HIS A 59 -1.10 4.76 -10.85
CA HIS A 59 -1.22 3.64 -11.80
C HIS A 59 -0.37 2.39 -11.45
N LYS A 60 -0.46 1.95 -10.18
CA LYS A 60 0.34 0.85 -9.60
C LYS A 60 0.16 -0.47 -10.34
N THR A 61 -1.06 -0.78 -10.78
CA THR A 61 -1.39 -2.06 -11.43
C THR A 61 -0.71 -2.17 -12.79
N GLU A 62 -0.75 -1.11 -13.59
CA GLU A 62 -0.16 -1.02 -14.93
C GLU A 62 1.38 -1.14 -14.89
N ARG A 63 1.97 -0.86 -13.73
CA ARG A 63 3.41 -0.97 -13.48
C ARG A 63 3.81 -2.26 -12.78
N GLY A 64 2.87 -3.18 -12.55
CA GLY A 64 3.13 -4.41 -11.81
C GLY A 64 3.59 -4.12 -10.36
N LEU A 65 3.10 -3.05 -9.74
CA LEU A 65 3.46 -2.64 -8.38
C LEU A 65 2.40 -3.07 -7.34
N VAL A 66 1.57 -4.05 -7.71
CA VAL A 66 0.56 -4.68 -6.87
C VAL A 66 0.74 -6.19 -6.95
N ARG A 67 0.76 -6.86 -5.80
CA ARG A 67 0.79 -8.31 -5.64
C ARG A 67 -0.43 -8.73 -4.83
N LEU A 68 -1.26 -9.57 -5.44
CA LEU A 68 -2.55 -10.00 -4.88
C LEU A 68 -2.46 -11.43 -4.34
N LYS A 69 -3.42 -11.80 -3.48
CA LYS A 69 -3.63 -13.18 -3.01
C LYS A 69 -2.39 -13.78 -2.33
N LEU A 70 -1.66 -12.97 -1.56
CA LEU A 70 -0.49 -13.44 -0.83
C LEU A 70 -0.98 -14.19 0.41
N GLY A 71 -0.91 -15.52 0.36
CA GLY A 71 -1.48 -16.41 1.37
C GLY A 71 -0.50 -16.90 2.44
N SER A 72 0.77 -16.50 2.37
CA SER A 72 1.80 -16.95 3.32
C SER A 72 2.88 -15.87 3.50
N GLU A 73 3.61 -15.98 4.61
CA GLU A 73 4.77 -15.13 4.89
C GLU A 73 5.81 -15.19 3.76
N ASP A 74 6.05 -16.38 3.20
CA ASP A 74 7.04 -16.56 2.14
C ASP A 74 6.60 -15.87 0.83
N ALA A 75 5.32 -15.99 0.48
CA ALA A 75 4.74 -15.27 -0.66
C ALA A 75 4.82 -13.74 -0.47
N VAL A 76 4.62 -13.25 0.75
CA VAL A 76 4.78 -11.82 1.08
C VAL A 76 6.22 -11.39 0.98
N ARG A 77 7.17 -12.16 1.53
CA ARG A 77 8.60 -11.87 1.47
C ARG A 77 9.08 -11.76 0.03
N GLN A 78 8.71 -12.73 -0.81
CA GLN A 78 9.06 -12.71 -2.23
C GLN A 78 8.46 -11.50 -2.93
N ALA A 79 7.15 -11.29 -2.76
CA ALA A 79 6.45 -10.14 -3.34
C ALA A 79 7.08 -8.80 -2.96
N ALA A 80 7.46 -8.61 -1.69
CA ALA A 80 8.05 -7.38 -1.20
C ALA A 80 9.49 -7.16 -1.66
N ALA A 81 10.25 -8.22 -1.97
CA ALA A 81 11.60 -8.10 -2.54
C ALA A 81 11.60 -7.74 -4.04
N GLU A 82 10.50 -8.03 -4.73
CA GLU A 82 10.32 -7.74 -6.16
C GLU A 82 9.61 -6.40 -6.43
N LEU A 83 9.10 -5.74 -5.39
CA LEU A 83 8.43 -4.44 -5.44
C LEU A 83 9.42 -3.33 -5.10
#